data_AF-A0A6U5FJS0-F1
#
_entry.id   AF-A0A6U5FJS0-F1
#
_cell.length_a   1.000
_cell.length_b   1.000
_cell.length_c   1.000
_cell.angle_alpha   90.00
_cell.angle_beta   90.00
_cell.angle_gamma   90.00
#
_symmetry.space_group_name_H-M   'P 1'
#
loop_
_entity.id
_entity.type
_entity.pdbx_description
1 polymer ?
#
loop_
_entity_poly.entity_id
_entity_poly.type
_entity_poly.pdbx_seq_one_letter_code
_entity_poly.pdbx_strand_id
1 'polypeptide(L)'
;MSFFSSPLTLLCCLVIYSSLVTTNSFVLVTSTTNKKMEANVVSSKRHTLYNSASDGSNDNREAKSQKPFVERTALEGAEKIRSISIEERTKRAMMAEAVEDRVLELSDELDQLLGDDGMPLKKEYREKIETLAKEIKASREQYRVLVSGEDCSMINLLESLK
;
A
#
# COMPACT_ATOMS: atom_id res chain seq x y z
N MET A 1 32.42 17.63 -21.21
CA MET A 1 30.97 17.66 -20.93
C MET A 1 30.71 16.65 -19.83
N SER A 2 30.41 17.16 -18.65
CA SER A 2 30.42 16.43 -17.37
C SER A 2 29.02 15.90 -17.07
N PHE A 3 28.88 14.59 -16.89
CA PHE A 3 27.65 13.98 -16.34
C PHE A 3 27.79 13.88 -14.82
N PHE A 4 26.96 14.63 -14.09
CA PHE A 4 26.82 14.50 -12.65
C PHE A 4 25.94 13.29 -12.33
N SER A 5 26.55 12.33 -11.63
CA SER A 5 25.90 11.27 -10.88
C SER A 5 25.33 11.87 -9.58
N SER A 6 24.06 11.62 -9.27
CA SER A 6 23.44 11.97 -8.00
C SER A 6 22.85 10.71 -7.34
N PRO A 7 23.34 10.28 -6.17
CA PRO A 7 22.75 9.22 -5.37
C PRO A 7 21.85 9.84 -4.29
N LEU A 8 20.56 10.02 -4.56
CA LEU A 8 19.63 10.63 -3.58
C LEU A 8 18.19 10.11 -3.69
N THR A 9 18.03 8.79 -3.87
CA THR A 9 16.70 8.16 -3.96
C THR A 9 16.52 6.98 -3.01
N LEU A 10 17.18 7.02 -1.85
CA LEU A 10 17.14 5.93 -0.86
C LEU A 10 16.87 6.39 0.57
N LEU A 11 16.23 7.56 0.77
CA LEU A 11 16.00 8.11 2.11
C LEU A 11 14.56 8.56 2.45
N CYS A 12 13.54 8.19 1.67
CA CYS A 12 12.14 8.51 2.02
C CYS A 12 11.31 7.33 2.55
N CYS A 13 11.83 6.09 2.54
CA CYS A 13 11.11 4.93 3.08
C CYS A 13 11.08 4.83 4.63
N LEU A 14 11.65 5.79 5.38
CA LEU A 14 11.82 5.68 6.83
C LEU A 14 11.08 6.73 7.69
N VAL A 15 10.26 7.61 7.12
CA VAL A 15 9.65 8.69 7.91
C VAL A 15 8.28 8.31 8.52
N ILE A 16 7.71 7.14 8.21
CA ILE A 16 6.41 6.74 8.77
C ILE A 16 6.52 5.96 10.11
N TYR A 17 7.71 5.52 10.52
CA TYR A 17 7.86 4.69 11.74
C TYR A 17 8.26 5.42 13.05
N SER A 18 8.38 6.75 13.07
CA SER A 18 8.99 7.46 14.22
C SER A 18 8.03 8.22 15.16
N SER A 19 6.71 8.00 15.10
CA SER A 19 5.75 8.73 15.94
C SER A 19 5.22 7.96 17.16
N LEU A 20 5.97 7.00 17.72
CA LEU A 20 5.55 6.27 18.92
C LEU A 20 6.67 6.13 19.97
N VAL A 21 7.22 7.25 20.42
CA VAL A 21 7.89 7.30 21.73
C VAL A 21 7.58 8.64 22.36
N THR A 22 7.32 8.64 23.68
CA THR A 22 7.10 9.80 24.58
C THR A 22 5.60 10.14 24.72
N THR A 23 4.90 10.03 25.85
CA THR A 23 5.23 9.81 27.28
C THR A 23 3.91 9.46 27.96
N ASN A 24 3.89 8.47 28.85
CA ASN A 24 3.08 8.55 30.05
C ASN A 24 3.76 7.79 31.17
N SER A 25 4.38 8.58 32.04
CA SER A 25 4.96 8.20 33.32
C SER A 25 3.85 7.73 34.26
N PHE A 26 3.98 6.52 34.83
CA PHE A 26 3.21 6.17 36.02
C PHE A 26 4.07 5.37 37.01
N VAL A 27 4.48 6.11 38.05
CA VAL A 27 4.70 5.71 39.44
C VAL A 27 5.73 4.60 39.73
N LEU A 28 6.95 5.06 40.05
CA LEU A 28 7.88 4.34 40.92
C LEU A 28 7.35 4.44 42.37
N VAL A 29 6.96 3.31 42.96
CA VAL A 29 7.00 3.12 44.43
C VAL A 29 8.08 2.09 44.71
N THR A 30 9.18 2.56 45.29
CA THR A 30 10.30 1.74 45.74
C THR A 30 9.95 1.10 47.07
N SER A 31 9.82 -0.24 47.10
CA SER A 31 10.03 -1.02 48.31
C SER A 31 11.24 -1.91 48.11
N THR A 32 12.29 -1.59 48.88
CA THR A 32 13.53 -2.33 49.03
C THR A 32 13.27 -3.75 49.55
N THR A 33 13.80 -4.77 48.89
CA THR A 33 14.62 -5.81 49.55
C THR A 33 15.46 -6.58 48.53
N ASN A 34 16.76 -6.54 48.79
CA ASN A 34 17.84 -7.42 48.34
C ASN A 34 17.43 -8.76 47.70
N LYS A 35 17.84 -9.00 46.45
CA LYS A 35 18.83 -10.04 46.12
C LYS A 35 19.20 -10.02 44.63
N LYS A 36 20.47 -10.36 44.44
CA LYS A 36 21.26 -10.28 43.23
C LYS A 36 20.95 -11.48 42.32
N MET A 37 20.92 -11.18 41.03
CA MET A 37 21.38 -12.00 39.90
C MET A 37 20.48 -13.11 39.33
N GLU A 38 20.27 -12.93 38.02
CA GLU A 38 20.07 -13.92 36.95
C GLU A 38 18.65 -14.46 36.75
N ALA A 39 17.82 -13.60 36.13
CA ALA A 39 16.62 -14.03 35.44
C ALA A 39 16.98 -14.63 34.07
N ASN A 40 16.79 -15.94 33.99
CA ASN A 40 16.70 -16.76 32.80
C ASN A 40 15.60 -16.20 31.87
N VAL A 41 15.99 -15.43 30.85
CA VAL A 41 15.05 -14.94 29.82
C VAL A 41 14.76 -16.10 28.88
N VAL A 42 13.57 -16.66 29.04
CA VAL A 42 12.94 -17.56 28.06
C VAL A 42 12.81 -16.79 26.73
N SER A 43 13.80 -17.00 25.86
CA SER A 43 13.75 -16.58 24.45
C SER A 43 12.68 -17.41 23.76
N SER A 44 11.45 -16.88 23.71
CA SER A 44 10.41 -17.39 22.82
C SER A 44 10.81 -17.06 21.39
N LYS A 45 11.53 -17.99 20.76
CA LYS A 45 11.70 -18.06 19.29
C LYS A 45 10.32 -18.17 18.67
N ARG A 46 9.73 -17.04 18.27
CA ARG A 46 8.70 -17.05 17.23
C ARG A 46 9.39 -17.36 15.92
N HIS A 47 9.29 -18.61 15.51
CA HIS A 47 9.56 -19.06 14.16
C HIS A 47 8.64 -18.30 13.20
N THR A 48 9.21 -17.36 12.45
CA THR A 48 8.64 -16.87 11.19
C THR A 48 8.78 -17.99 10.17
N LEU A 49 7.75 -18.81 10.02
CA LEU A 49 7.60 -19.68 8.85
C LEU A 49 6.97 -18.86 7.72
N TYR A 50 7.79 -18.08 7.02
CA TYR A 50 7.51 -17.72 5.63
C TYR A 50 8.15 -18.82 4.78
N ASN A 51 7.38 -19.88 4.53
CA ASN A 51 7.73 -20.91 3.58
C ASN A 51 6.86 -20.71 2.34
N SER A 52 7.28 -19.78 1.48
CA SER A 52 6.83 -19.71 0.09
C SER A 52 8.04 -19.86 -0.81
N ALA A 53 8.61 -21.08 -0.78
CA ALA A 53 9.35 -21.59 -1.91
C ALA A 53 8.31 -22.15 -2.90
N SER A 54 7.85 -21.31 -3.81
CA SER A 54 7.39 -21.73 -5.13
C SER A 54 8.33 -21.10 -6.14
N ASP A 55 9.46 -21.78 -6.30
CA ASP A 55 10.31 -21.68 -7.48
C ASP A 55 9.52 -22.12 -8.72
N GLY A 56 9.78 -21.47 -9.85
CA GLY A 56 9.30 -21.88 -11.16
C GLY A 56 8.10 -21.12 -11.69
N SER A 57 8.35 -19.95 -12.28
CA SER A 57 8.18 -19.71 -13.74
C SER A 57 8.02 -18.22 -14.03
N ASN A 58 9.11 -17.61 -14.48
CA ASN A 58 9.18 -16.72 -15.64
C ASN A 58 7.88 -15.96 -16.02
N ASP A 59 7.69 -14.76 -15.46
CA ASP A 59 7.19 -13.61 -16.23
C ASP A 59 7.55 -12.31 -15.49
N ASN A 60 8.73 -11.79 -15.81
CA ASN A 60 9.16 -10.42 -15.50
C ASN A 60 8.44 -9.40 -16.39
N ARG A 61 7.13 -9.56 -16.59
CA ARG A 61 6.26 -8.46 -16.99
C ARG A 61 6.01 -7.66 -15.73
N GLU A 62 7.03 -6.91 -15.31
CA GLU A 62 6.88 -5.92 -14.25
C GLU A 62 5.56 -5.18 -14.48
N ALA A 63 4.72 -5.14 -13.45
CA ALA A 63 3.55 -4.26 -13.33
C ALA A 63 3.99 -2.77 -13.43
N LYS A 64 4.52 -2.38 -14.59
CA LYS A 64 5.32 -1.17 -14.83
C LYS A 64 4.45 0.06 -15.09
N SER A 65 3.21 -0.15 -15.53
CA SER A 65 2.32 0.94 -15.98
C SER A 65 1.51 1.57 -14.83
N GLN A 66 1.13 0.79 -13.82
CA GLN A 66 0.16 1.23 -12.80
C GLN A 66 0.83 1.88 -11.56
N LYS A 67 2.01 1.38 -11.16
CA LYS A 67 2.73 1.90 -9.99
C LYS A 67 2.97 3.43 -10.03
N PRO A 68 3.36 4.02 -11.18
CA PRO A 68 3.53 5.47 -11.27
C PRO A 68 2.23 6.25 -11.06
N PHE A 69 1.08 5.69 -11.41
CA PHE A 69 -0.22 6.33 -11.20
C PHE A 69 -0.59 6.35 -9.72
N VAL A 70 -0.50 5.20 -9.05
CA VAL A 70 -0.83 5.04 -7.62
C VAL A 70 0.03 5.99 -6.79
N GLU A 71 1.34 5.95 -6.99
CA GLU A 71 2.31 6.76 -6.24
C GLU A 71 2.06 8.27 -6.42
N ARG A 72 1.93 8.72 -7.68
CA ARG A 72 1.68 10.15 -7.97
C ARG A 72 0.37 10.64 -7.37
N THR A 73 -0.71 9.86 -7.53
CA THR A 73 -2.03 10.24 -7.04
C THR A 73 -2.07 10.31 -5.51
N ALA A 74 -1.39 9.39 -4.83
CA ALA A 74 -1.25 9.42 -3.37
C ALA A 74 -0.45 10.63 -2.89
N LEU A 75 0.63 10.97 -3.60
CA LEU A 75 1.45 12.16 -3.31
C LEU A 75 0.66 13.47 -3.43
N GLU A 76 -0.16 13.59 -4.48
CA GLU A 76 -1.00 14.78 -4.71
C GLU A 76 -2.02 15.01 -3.58
N GLY A 77 -2.57 13.94 -3.00
CA GLY A 77 -3.53 14.02 -1.91
C GLY A 77 -2.93 14.07 -0.50
N ALA A 78 -1.62 13.82 -0.36
CA ALA A 78 -0.96 13.62 0.93
C ALA A 78 -1.16 14.80 1.91
N GLU A 79 -1.16 16.04 1.41
CA GLU A 79 -1.36 17.21 2.26
C GLU A 79 -2.75 17.28 2.86
N LYS A 80 -3.79 17.05 2.04
CA LYS A 80 -5.18 17.04 2.51
C LYS A 80 -5.43 15.88 3.46
N ILE A 81 -4.95 14.69 3.13
CA ILE A 81 -5.05 13.49 3.98
C ILE A 81 -4.45 13.75 5.37
N ARG A 82 -3.32 14.47 5.48
CA ARG A 82 -2.72 14.81 6.79
C ARG A 82 -3.62 15.64 7.71
N SER A 83 -4.54 16.43 7.15
CA SER A 83 -5.47 17.26 7.92
C SER A 83 -6.70 16.51 8.44
N ILE A 84 -6.90 15.27 7.98
CA ILE A 84 -8.04 14.41 8.32
C ILE A 84 -7.76 13.61 9.61
N SER A 85 -8.83 13.23 10.32
CA SER A 85 -8.77 12.39 11.53
C SER A 85 -8.00 11.08 11.29
N ILE A 86 -7.38 10.53 12.34
CA ILE A 86 -6.62 9.26 12.22
C ILE A 86 -7.55 8.12 11.84
N GLU A 87 -8.76 8.08 12.40
CA GLU A 87 -9.76 7.06 12.11
C GLU A 87 -10.14 7.05 10.62
N GLU A 88 -10.44 8.23 10.07
CA GLU A 88 -10.82 8.35 8.67
C GLU A 88 -9.64 8.08 7.73
N ARG A 89 -8.43 8.54 8.07
CA ARG A 89 -7.21 8.18 7.33
C ARG A 89 -7.01 6.67 7.26
N THR A 90 -7.24 5.97 8.37
CA THR A 90 -7.10 4.51 8.43
C THR A 90 -8.13 3.83 7.53
N LYS A 91 -9.39 4.28 7.55
CA LYS A 91 -10.43 3.76 6.64
C LYS A 91 -10.06 3.99 5.17
N ARG A 92 -9.62 5.21 4.84
CA ARG A 92 -9.17 5.58 3.49
C ARG A 92 -8.03 4.69 3.02
N ALA A 93 -7.04 4.46 3.88
CA ALA A 93 -5.89 3.62 3.55
C ALA A 93 -6.30 2.17 3.27
N MET A 94 -7.14 1.58 4.12
CA MET A 94 -7.63 0.20 3.91
C MET A 94 -8.42 0.05 2.60
N MET A 95 -9.27 1.02 2.29
CA MET A 95 -10.05 1.00 1.04
C MET A 95 -9.15 1.24 -0.18
N ALA A 96 -8.19 2.16 -0.07
CA ALA A 96 -7.28 2.49 -1.16
C ALA A 96 -6.40 1.29 -1.52
N GLU A 97 -5.91 0.56 -0.53
CA GLU A 97 -5.15 -0.69 -0.70
C GLU A 97 -5.98 -1.74 -1.48
N ALA A 98 -7.22 -2.00 -1.05
CA ALA A 98 -8.09 -2.94 -1.75
C ALA A 98 -8.40 -2.53 -3.21
N VAL A 99 -8.53 -1.23 -3.46
CA VAL A 99 -8.74 -0.72 -4.83
C VAL A 99 -7.46 -0.80 -5.65
N GLU A 100 -6.29 -0.55 -5.06
CA GLU A 100 -4.98 -0.69 -5.70
C GLU A 100 -4.76 -2.13 -6.16
N ASP A 101 -4.98 -3.11 -5.27
CA ASP A 101 -4.88 -4.54 -5.60
C ASP A 101 -5.78 -4.91 -6.79
N ARG A 102 -7.03 -4.42 -6.79
CA ARG A 102 -7.96 -4.64 -7.90
C ARG A 102 -7.48 -4.00 -9.21
N VAL A 103 -6.92 -2.80 -9.17
CA VAL A 103 -6.37 -2.14 -10.37
C VAL A 103 -5.22 -2.95 -10.95
N LEU A 104 -4.35 -3.49 -10.10
CA LEU A 104 -3.24 -4.34 -10.51
C LEU A 104 -3.75 -5.64 -11.15
N GLU A 105 -4.66 -6.36 -10.49
CA GLU A 105 -5.25 -7.60 -11.01
C GLU A 105 -5.90 -7.39 -12.39
N LEU A 106 -6.74 -6.37 -12.54
CA LEU A 106 -7.40 -6.08 -13.82
C LEU A 106 -6.42 -5.68 -14.91
N SER A 107 -5.32 -4.99 -14.54
CA SER A 107 -4.28 -4.59 -15.49
C SER A 107 -3.47 -5.80 -15.95
N ASP A 108 -3.14 -6.71 -15.05
CA ASP A 108 -2.45 -7.96 -15.38
C ASP A 108 -3.32 -8.83 -16.29
N GLU A 109 -4.63 -8.90 -16.05
CA GLU A 109 -5.57 -9.60 -16.94
C GLU A 109 -5.65 -8.92 -18.32
N LEU A 110 -5.66 -7.58 -18.37
CA LEU A 110 -5.65 -6.83 -19.63
C LEU A 110 -4.37 -7.11 -20.44
N ASP A 111 -3.21 -7.11 -19.78
CA ASP A 111 -1.91 -7.35 -20.40
C ASP A 111 -1.75 -8.79 -20.92
N GLN A 112 -2.51 -9.75 -20.39
CA GLN A 112 -2.58 -11.12 -20.93
C GLN A 112 -3.38 -11.21 -22.23
N LEU A 113 -4.27 -10.26 -22.51
CA LEU A 113 -5.12 -10.24 -23.71
C LEU A 113 -4.52 -9.39 -24.84
N LEU A 114 -3.51 -8.58 -24.53
CA LEU A 114 -2.81 -7.69 -25.45
C LEU A 114 -1.48 -8.29 -25.91
N GLY A 115 -1.14 -8.06 -27.18
CA GLY A 115 0.20 -8.27 -27.71
C GLY A 115 1.14 -7.13 -27.32
N ASP A 116 2.42 -7.31 -27.63
CA ASP A 116 3.46 -6.31 -27.32
C ASP A 116 3.24 -4.96 -28.06
N ASP A 117 2.42 -4.96 -29.11
CA ASP A 117 1.97 -3.79 -29.86
C ASP A 117 0.76 -3.06 -29.24
N GLY A 118 0.26 -3.55 -28.10
CA GLY A 118 -0.95 -3.04 -27.44
C GLY A 118 -2.24 -3.37 -28.19
N MET A 119 -2.19 -4.29 -29.17
CA MET A 119 -3.37 -4.75 -29.90
C MET A 119 -3.89 -6.06 -29.31
N PRO A 120 -5.20 -6.35 -29.44
CA PRO A 120 -5.76 -7.63 -29.02
C PRO A 120 -5.05 -8.82 -29.68
N LEU A 121 -4.62 -9.80 -28.89
CA LEU A 121 -4.02 -11.05 -29.40
C LEU A 121 -4.98 -11.81 -30.33
N LYS A 122 -6.29 -11.70 -30.08
CA LYS A 122 -7.35 -12.25 -30.91
C LYS A 122 -8.49 -11.25 -31.03
N LYS A 123 -9.21 -11.29 -32.17
CA LYS A 123 -10.35 -10.40 -32.41
C LYS A 123 -11.48 -10.58 -31.38
N GLU A 124 -11.68 -11.80 -30.90
CA GLU A 124 -12.68 -12.15 -29.88
C GLU A 124 -12.41 -11.50 -28.51
N TYR A 125 -11.17 -11.09 -28.22
CA TYR A 125 -10.82 -10.43 -26.96
C TYR A 125 -11.17 -8.95 -26.93
N ARG A 126 -11.56 -8.34 -28.05
CA ARG A 126 -11.83 -6.88 -28.13
C ARG A 126 -12.86 -6.41 -27.11
N GLU A 127 -13.98 -7.11 -26.97
CA GLU A 127 -15.04 -6.74 -26.04
C GLU A 127 -14.59 -6.90 -24.57
N LYS A 128 -13.84 -7.97 -24.28
CA LYS A 128 -13.28 -8.20 -22.94
C LYS A 128 -12.26 -7.13 -22.56
N ILE A 129 -11.36 -6.79 -23.49
CA ILE A 129 -10.37 -5.71 -23.34
C ILE A 129 -11.06 -4.38 -23.05
N GLU A 130 -12.13 -4.05 -23.78
CA GLU A 130 -12.89 -2.82 -23.55
C GLU A 130 -13.55 -2.80 -22.17
N THR A 131 -14.12 -3.93 -21.74
CA THR A 131 -14.70 -4.09 -20.41
C THR A 131 -13.66 -3.91 -19.31
N LEU A 132 -12.53 -4.61 -19.39
CA LEU A 132 -11.42 -4.47 -18.44
C LEU A 132 -10.88 -3.04 -18.39
N ALA A 133 -10.72 -2.38 -19.53
CA ALA A 133 -10.29 -0.98 -19.58
C ALA A 133 -11.27 -0.02 -18.88
N LYS A 134 -12.58 -0.26 -19.02
CA LYS A 134 -13.62 0.50 -18.31
C LYS A 134 -13.55 0.26 -16.80
N GLU A 135 -13.37 -0.98 -16.37
CA GLU A 135 -13.24 -1.33 -14.95
C GLU A 135 -11.98 -0.72 -14.33
N ILE A 136 -10.82 -0.85 -14.98
CA ILE A 136 -9.57 -0.22 -14.54
C ILE A 136 -9.76 1.29 -14.38
N LYS A 137 -10.41 1.95 -15.35
CA LYS A 137 -10.68 3.39 -15.26
C LYS A 137 -11.57 3.72 -14.06
N ALA A 138 -12.62 2.95 -13.81
CA ALA A 138 -13.50 3.15 -12.67
C ALA A 138 -12.77 2.95 -11.34
N SER A 139 -11.97 1.90 -11.21
CA SER A 139 -11.18 1.62 -10.01
C SER A 139 -10.09 2.67 -9.77
N ARG A 140 -9.42 3.16 -10.82
CA ARG A 140 -8.47 4.29 -10.69
C ARG A 140 -9.12 5.56 -10.16
N GLU A 141 -10.35 5.84 -10.59
CA GLU A 141 -11.10 7.00 -10.09
C GLU A 141 -11.52 6.81 -8.63
N GLN A 142 -11.94 5.60 -8.25
CA GLN A 142 -12.21 5.28 -6.84
C GLN A 142 -10.96 5.47 -5.97
N TYR A 143 -9.81 4.99 -6.44
CA TYR A 143 -8.53 5.19 -5.76
C TYR A 143 -8.23 6.68 -5.58
N ARG A 144 -8.37 7.46 -6.66
CA ARG A 144 -8.14 8.91 -6.65
C ARG A 144 -8.98 9.61 -5.58
N VAL A 145 -10.27 9.29 -5.48
CA VAL A 145 -11.16 9.87 -4.46
C VAL A 145 -10.75 9.50 -3.03
N LEU A 146 -10.29 8.25 -2.82
CA LEU A 146 -9.86 7.79 -1.50
C LEU A 146 -8.60 8.52 -1.04
N VAL A 147 -7.63 8.70 -1.93
CA VAL A 147 -6.32 9.30 -1.59
C VAL A 147 -6.28 10.82 -1.73
N SER A 148 -7.21 11.46 -2.44
CA SER A 148 -7.25 12.92 -2.61
C SER A 148 -7.56 13.69 -1.32
N GLY A 149 -8.15 13.03 -0.32
CA GLY A 149 -8.65 13.67 0.88
C GLY A 149 -9.94 14.47 0.67
N GLU A 150 -10.61 14.31 -0.47
CA GLU A 150 -11.95 14.88 -0.72
C GLU A 150 -13.03 14.04 -0.02
N ASP A 151 -14.19 14.64 0.26
CA ASP A 151 -15.32 13.95 0.88
C ASP A 151 -15.73 12.73 0.06
N CYS A 152 -15.68 11.56 0.71
CA CYS A 152 -15.95 10.30 0.05
C CYS A 152 -17.29 9.73 0.54
N SER A 153 -18.28 9.69 -0.36
CA SER A 153 -19.60 9.11 -0.07
C SER A 153 -19.55 7.65 0.38
N MET A 154 -18.56 6.87 -0.07
CA MET A 154 -18.36 5.47 0.36
C MET A 154 -18.01 5.37 1.85
N ILE A 155 -17.24 6.32 2.38
CA ILE A 155 -16.86 6.33 3.79
C ILE A 155 -18.08 6.69 4.64
N ASN A 156 -18.87 7.66 4.19
CA ASN A 156 -20.11 8.05 4.86
C ASN A 156 -21.12 6.90 4.90
N LEU A 157 -21.19 6.07 3.85
CA LEU A 157 -22.04 4.87 3.83
C LEU A 157 -21.60 3.86 4.89
N LEU A 158 -20.29 3.62 5.04
CA LEU A 158 -19.75 2.73 6.07
C LEU A 158 -20.04 3.23 7.50
N GLU A 159 -20.12 4.54 7.69
CA GLU A 159 -20.50 5.13 8.97
C GLU A 159 -22.00 4.97 9.27
N SER A 160 -22.84 4.97 8.24
CA SER A 160 -24.30 4.74 8.38
C SER A 160 -24.69 3.28 8.66
N LEU A 161 -23.77 2.34 8.46
CA LEU A 161 -23.99 0.90 8.68
C LEU A 161 -23.66 0.45 10.12
N LYS A 162 -23.26 1.39 11.00
CA LYS A 162 -23.06 1.18 12.44
C LYS A 162 -24.30 1.54 13.23
#